data_AF-A0A1V3XRJ0-F1
#
_entry.id   AF-A0A1V3XRJ0-F1
#
_cell.length_a   1.000
_cell.length_b   1.000
_cell.length_c   1.000
_cell.angle_alpha   90.00
_cell.angle_beta   90.00
_cell.angle_gamma   90.00
#
_symmetry.space_group_name_H-M   'P 1'
#
loop_
_entity.id
_entity.type
_entity.pdbx_description
1 polymer ?
#
loop_
_entity_poly.entity_id
_entity_poly.type
_entity_poly.pdbx_seq_one_letter_code
_entity_poly.pdbx_strand_id
1 'polypeptide(L)'
;MLVGLMAVHLACRSLHDGESDLALAGGCAVLLEPHASVAASGQGMLSPTGRCHSFDADADGFVRSEGCAMVLLKRLPDALRDGNRILAVVRGTATNQDGRTETLTMPSEDAQVAVYRAALAAAGVEAETVGAVEAHGTGTPIGDPIEYRAWRGCTAPAPVVRSDRPRATWATALPRPGRSG
;
A
#
# COMPACT_ATOMS: atom_id res chain seq x y z
N MET A 1 -0.62 -12.81 -0.44
CA MET A 1 0.59 -12.89 0.41
C MET A 1 0.86 -11.51 1.01
N LEU A 2 0.22 -11.15 2.13
CA LEU A 2 0.34 -9.81 2.76
C LEU A 2 1.22 -9.81 4.02
N VAL A 3 1.45 -10.99 4.62
CA VAL A 3 2.19 -11.12 5.89
C VAL A 3 3.67 -10.76 5.80
N GLY A 4 4.31 -10.96 4.65
CA GLY A 4 5.73 -10.69 4.45
C GLY A 4 6.06 -9.19 4.48
N LEU A 5 5.28 -8.35 3.80
CA LEU A 5 5.50 -6.89 3.77
C LEU A 5 5.21 -6.25 5.14
N MET A 6 4.23 -6.76 5.87
CA MET A 6 3.99 -6.32 7.26
C MET A 6 5.17 -6.66 8.17
N ALA A 7 5.73 -7.87 8.05
CA ALA A 7 6.93 -8.26 8.81
C ALA A 7 8.13 -7.34 8.49
N VAL A 8 8.32 -6.99 7.22
CA VAL A 8 9.36 -6.03 6.81
C VAL A 8 9.10 -4.64 7.38
N HIS A 9 7.86 -4.15 7.34
CA HIS A 9 7.50 -2.85 7.92
C HIS A 9 7.83 -2.81 9.42
N LEU A 10 7.41 -3.81 10.19
CA LEU A 10 7.67 -3.89 11.63
C LEU A 10 9.16 -4.02 11.94
N ALA A 11 9.91 -4.80 11.17
CA ALA A 11 11.36 -4.90 11.31
C ALA A 11 12.05 -3.57 11.02
N CYS A 12 11.63 -2.84 9.97
CA CYS A 12 12.12 -1.50 9.70
C CYS A 12 11.84 -0.54 10.86
N ARG A 13 10.65 -0.59 11.46
CA ARG A 13 10.32 0.21 12.65
C ARG A 13 11.21 -0.12 13.84
N SER A 14 11.33 -1.40 14.20
CA SER A 14 12.17 -1.85 15.32
C SER A 14 13.64 -1.43 15.14
N LEU A 15 14.17 -1.48 13.91
CA LEU A 15 15.51 -0.99 13.59
C LEU A 15 15.65 0.53 13.75
N HIS A 16 14.65 1.31 13.31
CA HIS A 16 14.68 2.78 13.42
C HIS A 16 14.51 3.25 14.86
N ASP A 17 13.65 2.59 15.63
CA ASP A 17 13.35 2.91 17.03
C ASP A 17 14.46 2.40 17.98
N GLY A 18 15.45 1.66 17.45
CA GLY A 18 16.60 1.16 18.21
C GLY A 18 16.30 -0.05 19.10
N GLU A 19 15.13 -0.66 18.94
CA GLU A 19 14.75 -1.90 19.65
C GLU A 19 15.53 -3.12 19.12
N SER A 20 15.94 -3.06 17.85
CA SER A 20 16.78 -4.06 17.19
C SER A 20 17.96 -3.41 16.47
N ASP A 21 19.10 -4.10 16.42
CA ASP A 21 20.25 -3.72 15.57
C ASP A 21 20.31 -4.52 14.27
N LEU A 22 19.61 -5.65 14.24
CA LEU A 22 19.52 -6.59 13.13
C LEU A 22 18.16 -7.29 13.21
N ALA A 23 17.47 -7.47 12.08
CA ALA A 23 16.15 -8.09 12.05
C ALA A 23 16.02 -9.08 10.88
N LEU A 24 15.46 -10.26 11.15
CA LEU A 24 14.99 -11.18 10.13
C LEU A 24 13.50 -10.93 9.88
N ALA A 25 13.12 -10.69 8.63
CA ALA A 25 11.75 -10.41 8.24
C ALA A 25 11.36 -11.22 7.00
N GLY A 26 10.11 -11.67 6.92
CA GLY A 26 9.66 -12.48 5.80
C GLY A 26 8.35 -13.18 6.08
N GLY A 27 8.05 -14.22 5.32
CA GLY A 27 6.83 -15.00 5.45
C GLY A 27 6.94 -16.37 4.81
N CYS A 28 6.12 -17.29 5.30
CA CYS A 28 5.98 -18.65 4.78
C CYS A 28 4.50 -18.94 4.55
N ALA A 29 4.19 -19.54 3.41
CA ALA A 29 2.87 -20.05 3.05
C ALA A 29 3.03 -21.49 2.57
N VAL A 30 2.32 -22.41 3.23
CA VAL A 30 2.26 -23.84 2.87
C VAL A 30 0.79 -24.26 2.86
N LEU A 31 0.37 -24.96 1.83
CA LEU A 31 -0.98 -25.42 1.56
C LEU A 31 -1.17 -26.83 2.10
N LEU A 32 -1.19 -26.96 3.43
CA LEU A 32 -1.25 -28.26 4.10
C LEU A 32 -2.61 -28.97 3.97
N GLU A 33 -3.69 -28.20 3.81
CA GLU A 33 -5.05 -28.72 3.74
C GLU A 33 -5.88 -28.05 2.63
N PRO A 34 -6.84 -28.78 2.04
CA PRO A 34 -7.63 -28.28 0.92
C PRO A 34 -8.72 -27.28 1.32
N HIS A 35 -9.09 -27.19 2.60
CA HIS A 35 -10.24 -26.40 3.08
C HIS A 35 -10.22 -24.94 2.61
N ALA A 36 -9.07 -24.28 2.70
CA ALA A 36 -8.91 -22.91 2.23
C ALA A 36 -9.06 -22.78 0.70
N SER A 37 -8.59 -23.77 -0.07
CA SER A 37 -8.80 -23.80 -1.53
C SER A 37 -10.27 -24.01 -1.88
N VAL A 38 -10.95 -24.92 -1.18
CA VAL A 38 -12.38 -25.19 -1.40
C VAL A 38 -13.22 -23.95 -1.06
N ALA A 39 -12.92 -23.28 0.05
CA ALA A 39 -13.60 -22.04 0.43
C ALA A 39 -13.39 -20.92 -0.60
N ALA A 40 -12.15 -20.69 -1.05
CA ALA A 40 -11.85 -19.68 -2.07
C ALA A 40 -12.52 -19.98 -3.41
N SER A 41 -12.58 -21.26 -3.80
CA SER A 41 -13.32 -21.72 -4.98
C SER A 41 -14.82 -21.45 -4.86
N GLY A 42 -15.42 -21.80 -3.71
CA GLY A 42 -16.84 -21.53 -3.45
C GLY A 42 -17.21 -20.04 -3.40
N GLN A 43 -16.23 -19.16 -3.19
CA GLN A 43 -16.37 -17.71 -3.25
C GLN A 43 -16.08 -17.12 -4.65
N GLY A 44 -15.73 -17.96 -5.64
CA GLY A 44 -15.40 -17.50 -6.99
C GLY A 44 -14.09 -16.73 -7.08
N MET A 45 -13.18 -16.90 -6.11
CA MET A 45 -11.92 -16.14 -6.07
C MET A 45 -10.79 -16.79 -6.88
N LEU A 46 -10.90 -18.10 -7.16
CA LEU A 46 -9.86 -18.86 -7.84
C LEU A 46 -10.06 -18.85 -9.36
N SER A 47 -8.97 -18.63 -10.09
CA SER A 47 -8.97 -18.73 -11.55
C SER A 47 -9.29 -20.16 -12.01
N PRO A 48 -10.33 -20.38 -12.85
CA PRO A 48 -10.61 -21.69 -13.44
C PRO A 48 -9.55 -22.13 -14.46
N THR A 49 -8.80 -21.18 -15.03
CA THR A 49 -7.73 -21.46 -15.99
C THR A 49 -6.38 -21.76 -15.33
N GLY A 50 -6.31 -21.65 -14.00
CA GLY A 50 -5.13 -22.01 -13.22
C GLY A 50 -3.96 -21.04 -13.38
N ARG A 51 -4.23 -19.76 -13.70
CA ARG A 51 -3.23 -18.70 -13.77
C ARG A 51 -3.76 -17.40 -13.17
N CYS A 52 -2.87 -16.59 -12.59
CA CYS A 52 -3.20 -15.19 -12.31
C CYS A 52 -2.93 -14.39 -13.59
N HIS A 53 -3.98 -13.93 -14.28
CA HIS A 53 -3.84 -13.08 -15.46
C HIS A 53 -3.79 -11.60 -15.04
N SER A 54 -2.72 -11.24 -14.33
CA SER A 54 -2.58 -9.92 -13.70
C SER A 54 -2.67 -8.78 -14.72
N PHE A 55 -3.63 -7.88 -14.51
CA PHE A 55 -3.93 -6.73 -15.38
C PHE A 55 -4.36 -7.10 -16.82
N ASP A 56 -4.72 -8.35 -17.07
CA ASP A 56 -5.22 -8.81 -18.37
C ASP A 56 -6.74 -8.62 -18.49
N ALA A 57 -7.25 -8.56 -19.73
CA ALA A 57 -8.69 -8.53 -19.99
C ALA A 57 -9.37 -9.85 -19.58
N ASP A 58 -8.64 -10.95 -19.61
CA ASP A 58 -9.08 -12.30 -19.23
C ASP A 58 -8.86 -12.61 -17.74
N ALA A 59 -8.65 -11.59 -16.89
CA ALA A 59 -8.53 -11.72 -15.44
C ALA A 59 -9.76 -12.42 -14.82
N ASP A 60 -9.57 -13.65 -14.36
CA ASP A 60 -10.63 -14.57 -13.92
C ASP A 60 -10.45 -15.09 -12.47
N GLY A 61 -9.51 -14.51 -11.72
CA GLY A 61 -9.21 -14.88 -10.33
C GLY A 61 -7.73 -15.14 -10.09
N PHE A 62 -7.37 -15.51 -8.86
CA PHE A 62 -5.99 -15.84 -8.51
C PHE A 62 -5.77 -17.35 -8.35
N VAL A 63 -4.51 -17.77 -8.26
CA VAL A 63 -4.13 -19.14 -7.92
C VAL A 63 -3.36 -19.14 -6.61
N ARG A 64 -3.63 -20.14 -5.76
CA ARG A 64 -2.89 -20.31 -4.51
C ARG A 64 -1.52 -20.89 -4.80
N SER A 65 -0.51 -20.38 -4.10
CA SER A 65 0.87 -20.87 -4.18
C SER A 65 1.46 -21.09 -2.79
N GLU A 66 2.52 -21.87 -2.75
CA GLU A 66 3.39 -22.05 -1.60
C GLU A 66 4.67 -21.25 -1.80
N GLY A 67 5.31 -20.88 -0.69
CA GLY A 67 6.59 -20.20 -0.74
C GLY A 67 7.05 -19.75 0.63
N CYS A 68 8.37 -19.67 0.78
CA CYS A 68 9.01 -19.11 1.97
C CYS A 68 10.10 -18.14 1.52
N ALA A 69 10.10 -16.94 2.08
CA ALA A 69 11.10 -15.93 1.80
C ALA A 69 11.46 -15.20 3.09
N MET A 70 12.76 -14.94 3.27
CA MET A 70 13.32 -14.22 4.40
C MET A 70 14.37 -13.22 3.91
N VAL A 71 14.39 -12.04 4.52
CA VAL A 71 15.41 -11.02 4.33
C VAL A 71 16.03 -10.66 5.68
N LEU A 72 17.33 -10.36 5.65
CA LEU A 72 18.06 -9.81 6.78
C LEU A 72 18.15 -8.30 6.61
N LEU A 73 17.66 -7.56 7.60
CA LEU A 73 17.60 -6.10 7.59
C LEU A 73 18.49 -5.53 8.68
N LYS A 74 19.14 -4.42 8.34
CA LYS A 74 20.05 -3.67 9.21
C LYS A 74 19.99 -2.19 8.82
N ARG A 75 20.21 -1.29 9.78
CA ARG A 75 20.36 0.13 9.47
C ARG A 75 21.56 0.33 8.53
N LEU A 76 21.38 1.14 7.50
CA LEU A 76 22.41 1.36 6.47
C LEU A 76 23.77 1.82 7.06
N PRO A 77 23.85 2.76 8.03
CA PRO A 77 25.13 3.14 8.63
C PRO A 77 25.85 1.97 9.31
N ASP A 78 25.11 1.09 9.99
CA ASP A 78 25.68 -0.07 10.67
C ASP A 78 26.14 -1.13 9.67
N ALA A 79 25.39 -1.33 8.57
CA ALA A 79 25.78 -2.24 7.50
C ALA A 79 27.08 -1.77 6.80
N LEU A 80 27.21 -0.46 6.58
CA LEU A 80 28.42 0.14 6.00
C LEU A 80 29.62 0.04 6.96
N ARG A 81 29.42 0.37 8.25
CA ARG A 81 30.45 0.25 9.29
C ARG A 81 31.00 -1.17 9.35
N ASP A 82 30.11 -2.16 9.30
CA ASP A 82 30.47 -3.56 9.46
C ASP A 82 30.88 -4.23 8.14
N GLY A 83 31.03 -3.46 7.05
CA GLY A 83 31.47 -3.96 5.74
C GLY A 83 30.52 -4.99 5.13
N ASN A 84 29.23 -4.93 5.45
CA ASN A 84 28.24 -5.91 4.99
C ASN A 84 27.91 -5.67 3.51
N ARG A 85 27.72 -6.76 2.74
CA ARG A 85 27.20 -6.66 1.37
C ARG A 85 25.74 -6.18 1.41
N ILE A 86 25.49 -5.01 0.82
CA ILE A 86 24.15 -4.43 0.72
C ILE A 86 23.54 -4.82 -0.62
N LEU A 87 22.39 -5.52 -0.58
CA LEU A 87 21.68 -5.94 -1.79
C LEU A 87 20.72 -4.85 -2.32
N ALA A 88 20.05 -4.15 -1.40
CA ALA A 88 19.13 -3.07 -1.67
C ALA A 88 18.95 -2.21 -0.41
N VAL A 89 18.34 -1.03 -0.57
CA VAL A 89 17.99 -0.15 0.55
C VAL A 89 16.47 0.02 0.60
N VAL A 90 15.86 -0.34 1.73
CA VAL A 90 14.46 -0.02 1.99
C VAL A 90 14.37 1.45 2.37
N ARG A 91 13.90 2.29 1.44
CA ARG A 91 13.84 3.75 1.61
C ARG A 91 12.68 4.20 2.50
N GLY A 92 11.55 3.53 2.40
CA GLY A 92 10.35 3.84 3.18
C GLY A 92 9.36 2.68 3.11
N THR A 93 8.49 2.58 4.11
CA THR A 93 7.40 1.59 4.17
C THR A 93 6.18 2.25 4.81
N ALA A 94 4.98 1.78 4.47
CA ALA A 94 3.74 2.22 5.10
C ALA A 94 2.72 1.08 5.12
N THR A 95 1.76 1.18 6.04
CA THR A 95 0.64 0.25 6.16
C THR A 95 -0.62 1.03 6.53
N ASN A 96 -1.79 0.55 6.10
CA ASN A 96 -3.09 1.10 6.49
C ASN A 96 -4.18 0.01 6.38
N GLN A 97 -5.45 0.42 6.34
CA GLN A 97 -6.61 -0.45 6.21
C GLN A 97 -7.64 0.21 5.28
N ASP A 98 -8.33 -0.59 4.48
CA ASP A 98 -9.34 -0.16 3.50
C ASP A 98 -10.55 0.57 4.12
N GLY A 99 -10.81 0.35 5.42
CA GLY A 99 -11.88 1.00 6.16
C GLY A 99 -13.26 0.50 5.74
N ARG A 100 -14.17 1.41 5.41
CA ARG A 100 -15.54 1.08 4.98
C ARG A 100 -15.57 0.89 3.47
N THR A 101 -15.84 -0.33 3.03
CA THR A 101 -16.05 -0.71 1.62
C THR A 101 -17.42 -1.36 1.43
N GLU A 102 -17.86 -1.57 0.19
CA GLU A 102 -19.18 -2.15 -0.12
C GLU A 102 -19.35 -3.58 0.43
N THR A 103 -18.29 -4.37 0.36
CA THR A 103 -18.20 -5.68 1.00
C THR A 103 -16.88 -5.79 1.75
N LEU A 104 -16.84 -6.61 2.79
CA LEU A 104 -15.67 -6.78 3.66
C LEU A 104 -14.37 -7.10 2.89
N THR A 105 -14.48 -7.77 1.74
CA THR A 105 -13.34 -8.22 0.93
C THR A 105 -13.06 -7.33 -0.27
N MET A 106 -13.87 -6.30 -0.53
CA MET A 106 -13.66 -5.39 -1.65
C MET A 106 -12.52 -4.41 -1.34
N PRO A 107 -11.53 -4.25 -2.24
CA PRO A 107 -10.43 -3.31 -2.03
C PRO A 107 -10.88 -1.85 -2.16
N SER A 108 -10.14 -0.94 -1.54
CA SER A 108 -10.38 0.51 -1.59
C SER A 108 -9.30 1.25 -2.38
N GLU A 109 -9.70 1.92 -3.47
CA GLU A 109 -8.78 2.74 -4.29
C GLU A 109 -8.16 3.88 -3.47
N ASP A 110 -8.98 4.60 -2.70
CA ASP A 110 -8.52 5.72 -1.86
C ASP A 110 -7.54 5.27 -0.79
N ALA A 111 -7.78 4.11 -0.16
CA ALA A 111 -6.87 3.55 0.82
C ALA A 111 -5.53 3.15 0.18
N GLN A 112 -5.56 2.59 -1.03
CA GLN A 112 -4.34 2.26 -1.77
C GLN A 112 -3.55 3.52 -2.17
N VAL A 113 -4.21 4.57 -2.66
CA VAL A 113 -3.56 5.87 -2.91
C VAL A 113 -2.91 6.41 -1.64
N ALA A 114 -3.62 6.35 -0.51
CA ALA A 114 -3.12 6.84 0.76
C ALA A 114 -1.88 6.08 1.24
N VAL A 115 -1.87 4.75 1.14
CA VAL A 115 -0.69 3.96 1.56
C VAL A 115 0.50 4.14 0.64
N TYR A 116 0.28 4.25 -0.68
CA TYR A 116 1.35 4.54 -1.64
C TYR A 116 1.98 5.91 -1.37
N ARG A 117 1.17 6.95 -1.17
CA ARG A 117 1.67 8.29 -0.83
C ARG A 117 2.40 8.31 0.50
N ALA A 118 1.91 7.59 1.51
CA ALA A 118 2.59 7.47 2.79
C ALA A 118 3.96 6.78 2.65
N ALA A 119 4.05 5.71 1.85
CA ALA A 119 5.32 5.01 1.59
C ALA A 119 6.32 5.89 0.81
N LEU A 120 5.85 6.61 -0.21
CA LEU A 120 6.65 7.56 -1.00
C LEU A 120 7.17 8.72 -0.14
N ALA A 121 6.30 9.29 0.69
CA ALA A 121 6.66 10.34 1.63
C ALA A 121 7.69 9.86 2.67
N ALA A 122 7.49 8.67 3.24
CA ALA A 122 8.46 8.05 4.15
C ALA A 122 9.81 7.78 3.46
N ALA A 123 9.79 7.48 2.16
CA ALA A 123 11.00 7.27 1.36
C ALA A 123 11.71 8.56 0.93
N GLY A 124 11.00 9.71 0.96
CA GLY A 124 11.45 10.95 0.34
C GLY A 124 11.66 10.78 -1.17
N VAL A 125 10.71 10.13 -1.84
CA VAL A 125 10.77 9.78 -3.27
C VAL A 125 9.52 10.31 -3.97
N GLU A 126 9.72 11.02 -5.07
CA GLU A 126 8.63 11.45 -5.95
C GLU A 126 8.15 10.27 -6.80
N ALA A 127 6.84 10.14 -6.99
CA ALA A 127 6.23 8.98 -7.64
C ALA A 127 6.75 8.77 -9.08
N GLU A 128 7.04 9.86 -9.79
CA GLU A 128 7.55 9.88 -11.17
C GLU A 128 8.97 9.31 -11.30
N THR A 129 9.72 9.24 -10.19
CA THR A 129 11.07 8.68 -10.17
C THR A 129 11.10 7.17 -9.95
N VAL A 130 9.95 6.56 -9.65
CA VAL A 130 9.82 5.12 -9.47
C VAL A 130 9.85 4.43 -10.82
N GLY A 131 10.95 3.70 -11.09
CA GLY A 131 11.17 3.03 -12.38
C GLY A 131 10.33 1.77 -12.60
N ALA A 132 9.85 1.13 -11.53
CA ALA A 132 9.02 -0.07 -11.60
C ALA A 132 8.19 -0.24 -10.31
N VAL A 133 7.03 -0.89 -10.45
CA VAL A 133 6.17 -1.28 -9.33
C VAL A 133 5.94 -2.78 -9.42
N GLU A 134 6.35 -3.50 -8.39
CA GLU A 134 5.91 -4.88 -8.16
C GLU A 134 4.53 -4.82 -7.50
N ALA A 135 3.48 -5.07 -8.27
CA ALA A 135 2.10 -4.93 -7.82
C ALA A 135 1.62 -6.15 -7.02
N HIS A 136 0.49 -6.01 -6.34
CA HIS A 136 -0.23 -7.14 -5.77
C HIS A 136 -0.76 -8.07 -6.88
N GLY A 137 -1.34 -7.47 -7.94
CA GLY A 137 -1.57 -8.08 -9.25
C GLY A 137 -2.21 -9.46 -9.17
N THR A 138 -3.40 -9.55 -8.58
CA THR A 138 -4.00 -10.85 -8.29
C THR A 138 -4.65 -11.53 -9.50
N GLY A 139 -4.78 -10.84 -10.64
CA GLY A 139 -5.50 -11.37 -11.79
C GLY A 139 -7.01 -11.33 -11.56
N THR A 140 -7.49 -10.38 -10.77
CA THR A 140 -8.93 -10.27 -10.47
C THR A 140 -9.57 -9.12 -11.27
N PRO A 141 -10.80 -9.31 -11.77
CA PRO A 141 -11.46 -8.32 -12.62
C PRO A 141 -11.81 -7.02 -11.88
N ILE A 142 -11.85 -7.04 -10.54
CA ILE A 142 -12.14 -5.87 -9.70
C ILE A 142 -10.85 -5.28 -9.12
N GLY A 143 -9.97 -6.12 -8.56
CA GLY A 143 -8.80 -5.66 -7.82
C GLY A 143 -7.76 -5.02 -8.73
N ASP A 144 -7.46 -5.64 -9.87
CA ASP A 144 -6.39 -5.19 -10.76
C ASP A 144 -6.68 -3.79 -11.36
N PRO A 145 -7.91 -3.48 -11.83
CA PRO A 145 -8.23 -2.11 -12.25
C PRO A 145 -8.14 -1.08 -11.12
N ILE A 146 -8.52 -1.45 -9.89
CA ILE A 146 -8.43 -0.55 -8.72
C ILE A 146 -6.97 -0.24 -8.40
N GLU A 147 -6.13 -1.28 -8.32
CA GLU A 147 -4.70 -1.13 -8.03
C GLU A 147 -4.00 -0.26 -9.07
N TYR A 148 -4.30 -0.49 -10.34
CA TYR A 148 -3.74 0.31 -11.42
C TYR A 148 -4.14 1.78 -11.34
N ARG A 149 -5.42 2.09 -11.08
CA ARG A 149 -5.88 3.47 -10.93
C ARG A 149 -5.30 4.14 -9.69
N ALA A 150 -5.18 3.42 -8.58
CA ALA A 150 -4.58 3.92 -7.36
C ALA A 150 -3.12 4.35 -7.58
N TRP A 151 -2.31 3.51 -8.25
CA TRP A 151 -0.95 3.89 -8.62
C TRP A 151 -0.92 5.11 -9.56
N ARG A 152 -1.78 5.14 -10.59
CA ARG A 152 -1.88 6.30 -11.50
C ARG A 152 -2.31 7.58 -10.78
N GLY A 153 -3.11 7.49 -9.72
CA GLY A 153 -3.47 8.64 -8.87
C GLY A 153 -2.31 9.20 -8.03
N CYS A 154 -1.20 8.47 -7.94
CA CYS A 154 0.03 8.92 -7.27
C CYS A 154 1.02 9.58 -8.24
N THR A 155 1.02 9.19 -9.52
CA THR A 155 1.93 9.70 -10.56
C THR A 155 1.31 10.75 -11.47
N ALA A 156 -0.02 10.90 -11.44
CA ALA A 156 -0.69 12.00 -12.12
C ALA A 156 -0.49 13.31 -11.32
N PRO A 157 -0.26 14.45 -11.99
CA PRO A 157 -0.27 15.74 -11.32
C PRO A 157 -1.59 15.88 -10.56
N ALA A 158 -1.51 16.37 -9.30
CA ALA A 158 -2.69 16.52 -8.45
C ALA A 158 -3.80 17.21 -9.24
N PRO A 159 -5.04 16.67 -9.24
CA PRO A 159 -6.14 17.30 -9.94
C PRO A 159 -6.27 18.75 -9.43
N VAL A 160 -6.28 19.70 -10.36
CA VAL A 160 -6.57 21.10 -10.03
C VAL A 160 -8.00 21.13 -9.51
N VAL A 161 -8.15 21.13 -8.18
CA VAL A 161 -9.43 21.40 -7.54
C VAL A 161 -9.75 22.85 -7.83
N ARG A 162 -10.54 23.10 -8.88
CA ARG A 162 -11.20 24.39 -9.07
C ARG A 162 -12.16 24.54 -7.88
N SER A 163 -11.84 25.47 -6.98
CA SER A 163 -12.72 25.80 -5.88
C SER A 163 -13.91 26.60 -6.40
N ASP A 164 -14.91 25.90 -6.95
CA ASP A 164 -16.21 26.50 -7.29
C ASP A 164 -17.08 26.76 -6.04
N ARG A 165 -16.52 26.60 -4.84
CA ARG A 165 -17.18 27.07 -3.62
C ARG A 165 -17.04 28.59 -3.55
N PRO A 166 -18.15 29.35 -3.53
CA PRO A 166 -18.07 30.79 -3.27
C PRO A 166 -17.36 30.99 -1.93
N ARG A 167 -16.33 31.84 -1.92
CA ARG A 167 -15.64 32.25 -0.69
C ARG A 167 -16.70 32.84 0.25
N ALA A 168 -17.02 32.12 1.32
CA ALA A 168 -17.87 32.65 2.37
C ALA A 168 -17.13 33.84 3.03
N THR A 169 -17.49 35.05 2.63
CA THR A 169 -17.11 36.27 3.34
C THR A 169 -17.90 36.32 4.63
N TRP A 170 -17.29 35.90 5.73
CA TRP A 170 -17.77 36.28 7.05
C TRP A 170 -17.48 37.78 7.20
N ALA A 171 -18.45 38.63 6.87
CA ALA A 171 -18.39 40.02 7.29
C ALA A 171 -18.72 40.04 8.79
N THR A 172 -17.72 40.29 9.62
CA THR A 172 -17.87 40.58 11.04
C THR A 172 -18.73 41.84 11.21
N ALA A 173 -20.01 41.65 11.54
CA ALA A 173 -20.86 42.72 12.04
C ALA A 173 -20.45 43.04 13.49
N LEU A 174 -19.47 43.92 13.65
CA LEU A 174 -19.24 44.61 14.91
C LEU A 174 -20.27 45.75 15.03
N PRO A 175 -21.09 45.80 16.09
CA PRO A 175 -21.99 46.93 16.30
C PRO A 175 -21.18 48.19 16.64
N ARG A 176 -21.42 49.27 15.89
CA ARG A 176 -20.83 50.59 16.14
C ARG A 176 -21.37 51.16 17.46
N PRO A 177 -20.54 51.78 18.32
CA PRO A 177 -21.04 52.48 19.50
C PRO A 177 -21.84 53.72 19.08
N GLY A 178 -23.07 53.80 19.57
CA GLY A 178 -23.96 54.94 19.38
C GLY A 178 -23.37 56.22 19.99
N ARG A 179 -23.45 57.30 19.24
CA ARG A 179 -23.17 58.66 19.70
C ARG A 179 -24.47 59.36 20.10
N SER A 180 -24.30 60.25 21.08
CA SER A 180 -25.06 61.44 21.48
C SER A 180 -26.38 61.29 22.24
N GLY A 181 -26.39 61.93 23.42
CA GLY A 181 -27.52 62.23 24.29
C GLY A 181 -27.01 62.61 25.66
#